data_AF-A0AAX3A5E6-F1
#
_entry.id   AF-A0AAX3A5E6-F1
#
_cell.length_a   1.000
_cell.length_b   1.000
_cell.length_c   1.000
_cell.angle_alpha   90.00
_cell.angle_beta   90.00
_cell.angle_gamma   90.00
#
_symmetry.space_group_name_H-M   'P 1'
#
loop_
_entity.id
_entity.type
_entity.pdbx_description
1 polymer ?
#
loop_
_entity_poly.entity_id
_entity_poly.type
_entity_poly.pdbx_seq_one_letter_code
_entity_poly.pdbx_strand_id
1 'polypeptide(L)'
;MNMTALRRKRAPAARPTDQPAPNQAVCSQEGQRERRRTGLSTVYSGAFSLDDEVAAVVHPLAYRVTKLPNPQVCAGRVADLADAVHELVSTVIGWLAEADAKQRTEHLAHDTAKRTAAIRLLVDLAQRPTLPEIGAEQVATGSWAAALVEMAQTPTGPLSDLLRRALLPGDPHLRGVASRSERLCDLLRETVDHAARELSARIDKAAAAAANRRKDPNNRAEAARAQLRDLGVDI
;
A
#
# COMPACT_ATOMS: atom_id res chain seq x y z
N MET A 1 14.23 57.62 36.36
CA MET A 1 13.30 56.69 35.68
C MET A 1 13.90 56.33 34.34
N ASN A 2 14.28 55.06 34.14
CA ASN A 2 14.49 54.43 32.82
C ASN A 2 14.51 52.91 33.04
N MET A 3 13.54 52.22 32.47
CA MET A 3 13.44 50.75 32.42
C MET A 3 14.10 50.25 31.13
N THR A 4 14.99 49.26 31.21
CA THR A 4 15.32 48.42 30.03
C THR A 4 15.67 46.98 30.40
N ALA A 5 14.69 46.10 30.14
CA ALA A 5 14.75 44.72 29.66
C ALA A 5 15.73 43.68 30.27
N LEU A 6 15.19 42.81 31.14
CA LEU A 6 15.75 41.47 31.38
C LEU A 6 15.50 40.55 30.18
N ARG A 7 16.57 40.17 29.49
CA ARG A 7 16.61 39.18 28.41
C ARG A 7 16.43 37.77 29.00
N ARG A 8 15.21 37.22 28.99
CA ARG A 8 14.94 35.83 29.38
C ARG A 8 15.52 34.87 28.33
N LYS A 9 16.49 34.04 28.74
CA LYS A 9 16.98 32.90 27.95
C LYS A 9 15.83 31.91 27.78
N ARG A 10 15.44 31.63 26.52
CA ARG A 10 14.46 30.59 26.18
C ARG A 10 15.09 29.22 26.46
N ALA A 11 14.53 28.48 27.40
CA ALA A 11 14.79 27.06 27.56
C ALA A 11 14.25 26.30 26.33
N PRO A 12 14.97 25.32 25.76
CA PRO A 12 14.40 24.46 24.74
C PRO A 12 13.30 23.61 25.38
N ALA A 13 12.12 23.62 24.77
CA ALA A 13 11.01 22.76 25.16
C ALA A 13 11.45 21.30 25.00
N ALA A 14 11.64 20.59 26.12
CA ALA A 14 11.79 19.16 26.13
C ALA A 14 10.53 18.53 25.54
N ARG A 15 10.69 17.74 24.47
CA ARG A 15 9.59 16.93 23.93
C ARG A 15 9.16 15.95 25.03
N PRO A 16 7.86 15.77 25.30
CA PRO A 16 7.41 14.66 26.11
C PRO A 16 7.87 13.38 25.42
N THR A 17 8.71 12.59 26.09
CA THR A 17 8.88 11.19 25.77
C THR A 17 7.52 10.52 25.97
N ASP A 18 6.77 10.37 24.89
CA ASP A 18 5.70 9.37 24.81
C ASP A 18 6.37 8.00 24.93
N GLN A 19 6.62 7.57 26.17
CA GLN A 19 6.71 6.15 26.47
C GLN A 19 5.27 5.62 26.40
N PRO A 20 4.90 4.81 25.38
CA PRO A 20 3.56 4.25 25.36
C PRO A 20 3.40 3.33 26.57
N ALA A 21 2.36 3.60 27.35
CA ALA A 21 1.92 2.72 28.42
C ALA A 21 1.69 1.29 27.89
N PRO A 22 1.97 0.24 28.69
CA PRO A 22 1.78 -1.16 28.29
C PRO A 22 0.30 -1.53 28.36
N ASN A 23 -0.48 -0.98 27.43
CA ASN A 23 -1.77 -1.51 27.00
C ASN A 23 -2.11 -0.90 25.62
N GLN A 24 -1.25 -1.15 24.63
CA GLN A 24 -1.64 -0.90 23.24
C GLN A 24 -2.76 -1.89 22.94
N ALA A 25 -4.00 -1.42 22.98
CA ALA A 25 -5.12 -2.13 22.38
C ALA A 25 -4.64 -2.60 21.01
N VAL A 26 -4.60 -3.92 20.79
CA VAL A 26 -4.11 -4.53 19.56
C VAL A 26 -4.98 -3.98 18.44
N CYS A 27 -4.47 -2.96 17.74
CA CYS A 27 -5.19 -2.36 16.64
C CYS A 27 -5.29 -3.44 15.56
N SER A 28 -6.51 -3.78 15.16
CA SER A 28 -6.73 -4.74 14.07
C SER A 28 -5.99 -4.28 12.82
N GLN A 29 -5.60 -5.22 11.95
CA GLN A 29 -4.90 -4.88 10.72
C GLN A 29 -5.71 -3.91 9.83
N GLU A 30 -7.03 -4.02 9.83
CA GLU A 30 -7.93 -3.04 9.20
C GLU A 30 -7.74 -1.63 9.80
N GLY A 31 -7.72 -1.52 11.14
CA GLY A 31 -7.46 -0.25 11.81
C GLY A 31 -6.08 0.31 11.50
N GLN A 32 -5.06 -0.55 11.42
CA GLN A 32 -3.69 -0.16 11.05
C GLN A 32 -3.63 0.38 9.62
N ARG A 33 -4.35 -0.24 8.69
CA ARG A 33 -4.49 0.22 7.31
C ARG A 33 -5.17 1.59 7.23
N GLU A 34 -6.27 1.78 7.94
CA GLU A 34 -6.98 3.07 7.95
C GLU A 34 -6.10 4.20 8.52
N ARG A 35 -5.38 3.91 9.62
CA ARG A 35 -4.38 4.83 10.17
C ARG A 35 -3.31 5.18 9.15
N ARG A 36 -2.73 4.18 8.48
CA ARG A 36 -1.70 4.38 7.45
C ARG A 36 -2.19 5.30 6.34
N ARG A 37 -3.44 5.11 5.87
CA ARG A 37 -4.09 5.88 4.79
C ARG A 37 -4.45 7.30 5.19
N THR A 38 -4.75 7.52 6.47
CA THR A 38 -5.02 8.86 7.05
C THR A 38 -3.75 9.59 7.48
N GLY A 39 -2.56 9.02 7.21
CA GLY A 39 -1.27 9.63 7.54
C GLY A 39 -0.84 9.45 9.00
N LEU A 40 -1.58 8.68 9.78
CA LEU A 40 -1.24 8.35 11.16
C LEU A 40 -0.20 7.23 11.20
N SER A 41 0.71 7.31 12.17
CA SER A 41 1.69 6.24 12.41
C SER A 41 0.99 4.95 12.91
N THR A 42 1.52 3.82 12.46
CA THR A 42 1.11 2.47 12.85
C THR A 42 2.34 1.59 13.04
N VAL A 43 2.22 0.61 13.94
CA VAL A 43 3.29 -0.35 14.24
C VAL A 43 2.80 -1.75 13.90
N TYR A 44 3.50 -2.42 12.98
CA TYR A 44 3.24 -3.80 12.59
C TYR A 44 4.04 -4.75 13.47
N SER A 45 3.37 -5.79 13.92
CA SER A 45 3.94 -6.87 14.73
C SER A 45 3.82 -8.21 13.98
N GLY A 46 4.17 -9.30 14.64
CA GLY A 46 3.95 -10.66 14.12
C GLY A 46 2.49 -11.11 14.07
N ALA A 47 1.53 -10.20 14.16
CA ALA A 47 0.13 -10.43 13.82
C ALA A 47 -0.23 -9.91 12.41
N PHE A 48 0.69 -9.20 11.74
CA PHE A 48 0.48 -8.71 10.39
C PHE A 48 0.53 -9.85 9.37
N SER A 49 -0.46 -9.91 8.48
CA SER A 49 -0.51 -10.81 7.33
C SER A 49 -0.45 -9.99 6.03
N LEU A 50 0.49 -10.31 5.15
CA LEU A 50 0.69 -9.59 3.90
C LEU A 50 -0.36 -9.94 2.85
N ASP A 51 -0.74 -11.21 2.76
CA ASP A 51 -1.78 -11.67 1.85
C ASP A 51 -3.17 -11.12 2.23
N ASP A 52 -3.54 -11.11 3.51
CA ASP A 52 -4.75 -10.41 3.98
C ASP A 52 -4.65 -8.90 3.71
N GLU A 53 -3.44 -8.33 3.83
CA GLU A 53 -3.23 -6.92 3.51
C GLU A 53 -3.55 -6.64 2.05
N VAL A 54 -2.95 -7.40 1.14
CA VAL A 54 -3.17 -7.28 -0.31
C VAL A 54 -4.64 -7.57 -0.65
N ALA A 55 -5.21 -8.67 -0.16
CA ALA A 55 -6.58 -9.10 -0.43
C ALA A 55 -7.62 -8.01 -0.11
N ALA A 56 -7.53 -7.39 1.08
CA ALA A 56 -8.45 -6.34 1.46
C ALA A 56 -8.25 -5.02 0.69
N VAL A 57 -7.13 -4.83 -0.04
CA VAL A 57 -7.00 -3.75 -1.03
C VAL A 57 -7.60 -4.16 -2.37
N VAL A 58 -7.20 -5.32 -2.90
CA VAL A 58 -7.46 -5.67 -4.31
C VAL A 58 -8.88 -6.18 -4.54
N HIS A 59 -9.48 -6.93 -3.61
CA HIS A 59 -10.81 -7.52 -3.81
C HIS A 59 -11.92 -6.48 -4.00
N PRO A 60 -12.04 -5.42 -3.17
CA PRO A 60 -13.06 -4.40 -3.39
C PRO A 60 -12.88 -3.66 -4.72
N LEU A 61 -11.63 -3.43 -5.15
CA LEU A 61 -11.33 -2.75 -6.41
C LEU A 61 -11.66 -3.64 -7.61
N ALA A 62 -11.27 -4.91 -7.59
CA ALA A 62 -11.63 -5.87 -8.62
C ALA A 62 -13.14 -5.98 -8.78
N TYR A 63 -13.88 -6.13 -7.67
CA TYR A 63 -15.33 -6.14 -7.71
C TYR A 63 -15.90 -4.90 -8.39
N ARG A 64 -15.45 -3.69 -8.01
CA ARG A 64 -15.91 -2.44 -8.64
C ARG A 64 -15.58 -2.34 -10.13
N VAL A 65 -14.40 -2.82 -10.56
CA VAL A 65 -14.02 -2.88 -11.98
C VAL A 65 -14.99 -3.76 -12.76
N THR A 66 -15.38 -4.93 -12.24
CA THR A 66 -16.33 -5.83 -12.92
C THR A 66 -17.73 -5.23 -13.10
N LYS A 67 -18.08 -4.20 -12.32
CA LYS A 67 -19.37 -3.51 -12.42
C LYS A 67 -19.37 -2.37 -13.43
N LEU A 68 -18.21 -2.03 -14.00
CA LEU A 68 -18.15 -1.01 -15.04
C LEU A 68 -18.72 -1.56 -16.35
N PRO A 69 -19.47 -0.74 -17.13
CA PRO A 69 -19.93 -1.13 -18.46
C PRO A 69 -18.79 -1.45 -19.44
N ASN A 70 -17.61 -0.88 -19.20
CA ASN A 70 -16.39 -1.19 -19.94
C ASN A 70 -15.22 -1.28 -18.94
N PRO A 71 -14.89 -2.48 -18.43
CA PRO A 71 -13.79 -2.68 -17.48
C PRO A 71 -12.41 -2.33 -18.05
N GLN A 72 -12.21 -2.43 -19.37
CA GLN A 72 -10.91 -2.23 -20.02
C GLN A 72 -10.37 -0.81 -19.88
N VAL A 73 -11.23 0.16 -19.56
CA VAL A 73 -10.82 1.54 -19.28
C VAL A 73 -9.91 1.66 -18.04
N CYS A 74 -9.89 0.62 -17.21
CA CYS A 74 -9.06 0.48 -16.02
C CYS A 74 -7.81 -0.39 -16.23
N ALA A 75 -7.60 -1.02 -17.40
CA ALA A 75 -6.53 -2.00 -17.62
C ALA A 75 -5.14 -1.46 -17.24
N GLY A 76 -4.79 -0.24 -17.66
CA GLY A 76 -3.53 0.39 -17.28
C GLY A 76 -3.37 0.58 -15.77
N ARG A 77 -4.43 1.00 -15.06
CA ARG A 77 -4.39 1.16 -13.59
C ARG A 77 -4.38 -0.17 -12.84
N VAL A 78 -4.91 -1.23 -13.44
CA VAL A 78 -4.79 -2.59 -12.89
C VAL A 78 -3.35 -3.09 -13.04
N ALA A 79 -2.70 -2.84 -14.18
CA ALA A 79 -1.28 -3.13 -14.37
C ALA A 79 -0.40 -2.34 -13.39
N ASP A 80 -0.64 -1.03 -13.22
CA ASP A 80 0.09 -0.21 -12.25
C ASP A 80 -0.03 -0.77 -10.81
N LEU A 81 -1.22 -1.28 -10.43
CA LEU A 81 -1.44 -1.90 -9.13
C LEU A 81 -0.72 -3.25 -9.01
N ALA A 82 -0.66 -4.04 -10.08
CA ALA A 82 0.08 -5.28 -10.11
C ALA A 82 1.59 -5.06 -9.93
N ASP A 83 2.14 -4.06 -10.61
CA ASP A 83 3.53 -3.63 -10.45
C ASP A 83 3.81 -3.17 -9.02
N ALA A 84 2.90 -2.40 -8.42
CA ALA A 84 3.05 -1.94 -7.04
C ALA A 84 3.04 -3.10 -6.02
N VAL A 85 2.16 -4.10 -6.20
CA VAL A 85 2.17 -5.31 -5.34
C VAL A 85 3.43 -6.13 -5.59
N HIS A 86 3.89 -6.24 -6.83
CA HIS A 86 5.14 -6.93 -7.17
C HIS A 86 6.35 -6.27 -6.53
N GLU A 87 6.43 -4.95 -6.54
CA GLU A 87 7.49 -4.17 -5.89
C GLU A 87 7.49 -4.39 -4.38
N LEU A 88 6.31 -4.33 -3.74
CA LEU A 88 6.12 -4.62 -2.32
C LEU A 88 6.62 -6.03 -1.97
N VAL A 89 6.16 -7.05 -2.69
CA VAL A 89 6.52 -8.45 -2.44
C VAL A 89 8.01 -8.68 -2.69
N SER A 90 8.56 -8.16 -3.79
CA SER A 90 9.99 -8.26 -4.12
C SER A 90 10.87 -7.63 -3.04
N THR A 91 10.47 -6.47 -2.52
CA THR A 91 11.20 -5.78 -1.45
C THR A 91 11.16 -6.58 -0.14
N VAL A 92 9.99 -7.13 0.21
CA VAL A 92 9.84 -8.01 1.37
C VAL A 92 10.73 -9.25 1.24
N ILE A 93 10.74 -9.92 0.09
CA ILE A 93 11.63 -11.07 -0.15
C ILE A 93 13.09 -10.67 0.02
N GLY A 94 13.50 -9.48 -0.46
CA GLY A 94 14.84 -8.95 -0.21
C GLY A 94 15.17 -8.83 1.29
N TRP A 95 14.22 -8.40 2.12
CA TRP A 95 14.41 -8.33 3.57
C TRP A 95 14.52 -9.71 4.22
N LEU A 96 13.73 -10.68 3.75
CA LEU A 96 13.78 -12.05 4.23
C LEU A 96 15.11 -12.71 3.86
N ALA A 97 15.58 -12.51 2.63
CA ALA A 97 16.88 -12.99 2.18
C ALA A 97 18.03 -12.34 2.97
N GLU A 98 17.94 -11.05 3.28
CA GLU A 98 18.92 -10.36 4.12
C GLU A 98 18.97 -10.96 5.53
N ALA A 99 17.82 -11.29 6.11
CA ALA A 99 17.73 -11.92 7.43
C ALA A 99 18.32 -13.34 7.44
N ASP A 100 17.95 -14.17 6.45
CA ASP A 100 18.52 -15.52 6.27
C ASP A 100 20.04 -15.48 6.07
N ALA A 101 20.50 -14.59 5.19
CA ALA A 101 21.92 -14.44 4.90
C ALA A 101 22.74 -14.03 6.13
N LYS A 102 22.19 -13.14 6.98
CA LYS A 102 22.83 -12.74 8.24
C LYS A 102 23.02 -13.92 9.18
N GLN A 103 22.01 -14.78 9.30
CA GLN A 103 22.04 -15.98 10.13
C GLN A 103 23.03 -17.02 9.58
N ARG A 104 22.94 -17.34 8.29
CA ARG A 104 23.82 -18.33 7.65
C ARG A 104 25.30 -17.96 7.68
N THR A 105 25.61 -16.67 7.74
CA THR A 105 26.98 -16.14 7.77
C THR A 105 27.49 -15.80 9.17
N GLU A 106 26.80 -16.21 10.24
CA GLU A 106 27.24 -15.97 11.63
C GLU A 106 28.64 -16.53 11.90
N HIS A 107 28.97 -17.70 11.33
CA HIS A 107 30.30 -18.31 11.44
C HIS A 107 31.43 -17.46 10.83
N LEU A 108 31.11 -16.47 10.00
CA LEU A 108 32.06 -15.52 9.42
C LEU A 108 32.19 -14.23 10.24
N ALA A 109 31.66 -14.17 11.47
CA ALA A 109 31.63 -12.94 12.28
C ALA A 109 33.01 -12.30 12.51
N HIS A 110 34.09 -13.08 12.47
CA HIS A 110 35.46 -12.59 12.64
C HIS A 110 36.08 -11.99 11.37
N ASP A 111 35.49 -12.21 10.19
CA ASP A 111 35.95 -11.67 8.91
C ASP A 111 34.83 -10.83 8.28
N THR A 112 34.74 -9.58 8.70
CA THR A 112 33.68 -8.65 8.30
C THR A 112 33.60 -8.46 6.78
N ALA A 113 34.74 -8.45 6.09
CA ALA A 113 34.79 -8.25 4.64
C ALA A 113 34.18 -9.46 3.91
N LYS A 114 34.60 -10.69 4.27
CA LYS A 114 34.03 -11.91 3.69
C LYS A 114 32.56 -12.07 4.05
N ARG A 115 32.17 -11.77 5.30
CA ARG A 115 30.77 -11.83 5.73
C ARG A 115 29.90 -10.89 4.90
N THR A 116 30.34 -9.65 4.69
CA THR A 116 29.60 -8.65 3.90
C THR A 116 29.43 -9.10 2.45
N ALA A 117 30.50 -9.61 1.84
CA ALA A 117 30.45 -10.14 0.47
C ALA A 117 29.50 -11.36 0.36
N ALA A 118 29.57 -12.29 1.31
CA ALA A 118 28.70 -13.47 1.34
C ALA A 118 27.22 -13.09 1.50
N ILE A 119 26.90 -12.14 2.40
CA ILE A 119 25.53 -11.65 2.56
C ILE A 119 25.00 -11.07 1.25
N ARG A 120 25.79 -10.24 0.56
CA ARG A 120 25.39 -9.65 -0.72
C ARG A 120 25.08 -10.72 -1.77
N LEU A 121 25.96 -11.70 -1.94
CA LEU A 121 25.77 -12.79 -2.89
C LEU A 121 24.51 -13.62 -2.57
N LEU A 122 24.25 -13.91 -1.29
CA LEU A 122 23.06 -14.64 -0.88
C LEU A 122 21.77 -13.85 -1.15
N VAL A 123 21.79 -12.53 -0.92
CA VAL A 123 20.65 -11.65 -1.23
C VAL A 123 20.45 -11.53 -2.75
N ASP A 124 21.52 -11.41 -3.53
CA ASP A 124 21.44 -11.33 -5.00
C ASP A 124 20.88 -12.62 -5.63
N LEU A 125 21.02 -13.76 -4.95
CA LEU A 125 20.44 -15.05 -5.36
C LEU A 125 18.96 -15.21 -4.98
N ALA A 126 18.38 -14.29 -4.19
CA ALA A 126 16.98 -14.36 -3.82
C ALA A 126 16.08 -14.20 -5.04
N GLN A 127 15.28 -15.23 -5.32
CA GLN A 127 14.37 -15.22 -6.46
C GLN A 127 13.24 -14.23 -6.21
N ARG A 128 13.08 -13.29 -7.15
CA ARG A 128 11.93 -12.38 -7.17
C ARG A 128 10.69 -13.14 -7.66
N PRO A 129 9.49 -12.78 -7.18
CA PRO A 129 8.26 -13.37 -7.69
C PRO A 129 8.12 -13.00 -9.18
N THR A 130 7.52 -13.89 -9.96
CA THR A 130 7.11 -13.55 -11.32
C THR A 130 5.92 -12.59 -11.25
N LEU A 131 5.98 -11.50 -12.01
CA LEU A 131 4.83 -10.60 -12.17
C LEU A 131 3.72 -11.35 -12.92
N PRO A 132 2.48 -11.43 -12.39
CA PRO A 132 1.40 -12.11 -13.07
C PRO A 132 0.98 -11.38 -14.35
N GLU A 133 0.72 -12.15 -15.41
CA GLU A 133 0.20 -11.62 -16.66
C GLU A 133 -1.28 -11.28 -16.53
N ILE A 134 -1.62 -10.00 -16.66
CA ILE A 134 -3.00 -9.51 -16.56
C ILE A 134 -3.49 -9.13 -17.96
N GLY A 135 -4.25 -10.04 -18.56
CA GLY A 135 -4.93 -9.81 -19.84
C GLY A 135 -6.29 -9.15 -19.70
N ALA A 136 -6.90 -8.84 -20.85
CA ALA A 136 -8.22 -8.21 -20.92
C ALA A 136 -9.30 -9.04 -20.20
N GLU A 137 -9.26 -10.37 -20.32
CA GLU A 137 -10.20 -11.26 -19.65
C GLU A 137 -10.09 -11.17 -18.13
N GLN A 138 -8.86 -11.17 -17.60
CA GLN A 138 -8.61 -11.03 -16.17
C GLN A 138 -9.16 -9.69 -15.67
N VAL A 139 -8.91 -8.58 -16.39
CA VAL A 139 -9.47 -7.26 -16.06
C VAL A 139 -11.00 -7.28 -16.03
N ALA A 140 -11.64 -7.94 -17.01
CA ALA A 140 -13.09 -7.98 -17.12
C ALA A 140 -13.76 -8.82 -16.01
N THR A 141 -13.15 -9.95 -15.67
CA THR A 141 -13.68 -10.89 -14.65
C THR A 141 -13.26 -10.53 -13.23
N GLY A 142 -12.23 -9.69 -13.08
CA GLY A 142 -11.63 -9.35 -11.78
C GLY A 142 -10.70 -10.43 -11.22
N SER A 143 -10.40 -11.48 -11.99
CA SER A 143 -9.57 -12.61 -11.53
C SER A 143 -8.11 -12.22 -11.25
N TRP A 144 -7.65 -11.07 -11.74
CA TRP A 144 -6.33 -10.52 -11.42
C TRP A 144 -6.09 -10.35 -9.92
N ALA A 145 -7.14 -10.10 -9.12
CA ALA A 145 -6.99 -9.92 -7.68
C ALA A 145 -6.47 -11.19 -6.99
N ALA A 146 -6.94 -12.37 -7.41
CA ALA A 146 -6.49 -13.64 -6.85
C ALA A 146 -4.99 -13.87 -7.12
N ALA A 147 -4.52 -13.56 -8.33
CA ALA A 147 -3.11 -13.68 -8.69
C ALA A 147 -2.20 -12.76 -7.85
N LEU A 148 -2.66 -11.54 -7.55
CA LEU A 148 -1.91 -10.61 -6.68
C LEU A 148 -1.86 -11.09 -5.22
N VAL A 149 -2.93 -11.69 -4.72
CA VAL A 149 -2.96 -12.28 -3.38
C VAL A 149 -2.03 -13.50 -3.31
N GLU A 150 -2.09 -14.38 -4.30
CA GLU A 150 -1.22 -15.56 -4.40
C GLU A 150 0.27 -15.19 -4.36
N MET A 151 0.66 -14.14 -5.08
CA MET A 151 2.03 -13.62 -5.06
C MET A 151 2.48 -13.18 -3.65
N ALA A 152 1.57 -12.73 -2.79
CA ALA A 152 1.84 -12.28 -1.43
C ALA A 152 1.82 -13.41 -0.38
N GLN A 153 1.30 -14.59 -0.70
CA GLN A 153 1.16 -15.70 0.26
C GLN A 153 2.53 -16.20 0.74
N THR A 154 3.45 -16.49 -0.17
CA THR A 154 4.76 -17.08 0.15
C THR A 154 5.53 -16.30 1.23
N PRO A 155 5.72 -14.97 1.14
CA PRO A 155 6.43 -14.23 2.17
C PRO A 155 5.60 -13.90 3.43
N THR A 156 4.30 -14.19 3.49
CA THR A 156 3.42 -13.76 4.60
C THR A 156 3.91 -14.24 5.96
N GLY A 157 4.07 -15.56 6.14
CA GLY A 157 4.53 -16.16 7.40
C GLY A 157 5.93 -15.66 7.79
N PRO A 158 6.94 -15.76 6.91
CA PRO A 158 8.28 -15.26 7.18
C PRO A 158 8.34 -13.76 7.50
N LEU A 159 7.52 -12.92 6.84
CA LEU A 159 7.45 -11.49 7.14
C LEU A 159 6.87 -11.25 8.53
N SER A 160 5.78 -11.94 8.88
CA SER A 160 5.18 -11.87 10.20
C SER A 160 6.19 -12.22 11.30
N ASP A 161 6.95 -13.30 11.11
CA ASP A 161 8.02 -13.70 12.02
C ASP A 161 9.17 -12.68 12.09
N LEU A 162 9.54 -12.07 10.95
CA LEU A 162 10.53 -11.00 10.90
C LEU A 162 10.07 -9.77 11.69
N LEU A 163 8.79 -9.38 11.54
CA LEU A 163 8.19 -8.26 12.27
C LEU A 163 8.07 -8.56 13.77
N ARG A 164 7.77 -9.80 14.16
CA ARG A 164 7.74 -10.23 15.58
C ARG A 164 9.08 -9.99 16.28
N ARG A 165 10.19 -10.21 15.57
CA ARG A 165 11.56 -10.09 16.09
C ARG A 165 12.18 -8.71 15.84
N ALA A 166 11.51 -7.85 15.07
CA ALA A 166 12.05 -6.55 14.73
C ALA A 166 12.08 -5.61 15.94
N LEU A 167 13.08 -4.73 15.98
CA LEU A 167 13.13 -3.64 16.94
C LEU A 167 11.95 -2.69 16.71
N LEU A 168 11.40 -2.16 17.81
CA LEU A 168 10.29 -1.21 17.76
C LEU A 168 10.74 0.14 17.19
N PRO A 169 9.81 0.94 16.64
CA PRO A 169 10.09 2.33 16.27
C PRO A 169 10.74 3.11 17.42
N GLY A 170 11.82 3.84 17.12
CA GLY A 170 12.54 4.65 18.10
C GLY A 170 13.46 3.86 19.05
N ASP A 171 13.62 2.55 18.88
CA ASP A 171 14.54 1.75 19.70
C ASP A 171 16.00 2.27 19.59
N PRO A 172 16.72 2.46 20.71
CA PRO A 172 18.11 2.97 20.70
C PRO A 172 19.07 2.15 19.83
N HIS A 173 18.86 0.83 19.70
CA HIS A 173 19.71 -0.04 18.89
C HIS A 173 19.58 0.22 17.38
N LEU A 174 18.48 0.88 16.94
CA LEU A 174 18.32 1.31 15.56
C LEU A 174 19.23 2.48 15.18
N ARG A 175 19.77 3.24 16.15
CA ARG A 175 20.69 4.37 15.91
C ARG A 175 20.14 5.39 14.90
N GLY A 176 18.84 5.69 14.98
CA GLY A 176 18.16 6.65 14.11
C GLY A 176 17.70 6.11 12.76
N VAL A 177 17.93 4.82 12.46
CA VAL A 177 17.39 4.16 11.26
C VAL A 177 15.94 3.72 11.51
N ALA A 178 15.09 3.78 10.49
CA ALA A 178 13.71 3.30 10.57
C ALA A 178 13.66 1.79 10.88
N SER A 179 12.76 1.42 11.78
CA SER A 179 12.43 0.02 12.09
C SER A 179 11.86 -0.71 10.86
N ARG A 180 11.82 -2.05 10.90
CA ARG A 180 11.16 -2.83 9.83
C ARG A 180 9.68 -2.49 9.70
N SER A 181 9.01 -2.20 10.82
CA SER A 181 7.62 -1.75 10.82
C SER A 181 7.44 -0.42 10.10
N GLU A 182 8.27 0.58 10.43
CA GLU A 182 8.19 1.91 9.77
C GLU A 182 8.46 1.79 8.27
N ARG A 183 9.52 1.04 7.90
CA ARG A 183 9.84 0.79 6.49
C ARG A 183 8.71 0.08 5.74
N LEU A 184 8.03 -0.87 6.37
CA LEU A 184 6.86 -1.53 5.79
C LEU A 184 5.68 -0.57 5.64
N CYS A 185 5.46 0.31 6.61
CA CYS A 185 4.42 1.33 6.55
C CYS A 185 4.62 2.28 5.38
N ASP A 186 5.85 2.78 5.20
CA ASP A 186 6.19 3.68 4.10
C ASP A 186 6.07 2.95 2.76
N LEU A 187 6.61 1.73 2.65
CA LEU A 187 6.51 0.91 1.45
C LEU A 187 5.05 0.67 1.03
N LEU A 188 4.18 0.28 1.95
CA LEU A 188 2.74 0.08 1.68
C LEU A 188 2.04 1.36 1.22
N ARG A 189 2.42 2.50 1.82
CA ARG A 189 1.84 3.81 1.49
C ARG A 189 2.25 4.28 0.09
N GLU A 190 3.52 4.11 -0.25
CA GLU A 190 4.14 4.58 -1.49
C GLU A 190 3.80 3.69 -2.68
N THR A 191 3.62 2.39 -2.46
CA THR A 191 3.30 1.42 -3.53
C THR A 191 1.79 1.17 -3.59
N VAL A 192 1.29 0.21 -2.82
CA VAL A 192 -0.06 -0.35 -2.95
C VAL A 192 -1.15 0.67 -2.64
N ASP A 193 -1.04 1.46 -1.58
CA ASP A 193 -2.08 2.45 -1.27
C ASP A 193 -2.12 3.58 -2.30
N HIS A 194 -0.97 3.95 -2.89
CA HIS A 194 -0.94 4.95 -3.95
C HIS A 194 -1.62 4.42 -5.22
N ALA A 195 -1.21 3.24 -5.71
CA ALA A 195 -1.80 2.62 -6.89
C ALA A 195 -3.30 2.31 -6.69
N ALA A 196 -3.70 1.87 -5.50
CA ALA A 196 -5.10 1.62 -5.16
C ALA A 196 -5.96 2.89 -5.22
N ARG A 197 -5.43 4.03 -4.74
CA ARG A 197 -6.12 5.33 -4.83
C ARG A 197 -6.30 5.76 -6.28
N GLU A 198 -5.26 5.62 -7.11
CA GLU A 198 -5.32 5.92 -8.54
C GLU A 198 -6.34 5.05 -9.29
N LEU A 199 -6.36 3.74 -9.01
CA LEU A 199 -7.35 2.83 -9.59
C LEU A 199 -8.77 3.19 -9.13
N SER A 200 -8.98 3.47 -7.84
CA SER A 200 -10.28 3.91 -7.33
C SER A 200 -10.76 5.18 -8.04
N ALA A 201 -9.92 6.21 -8.15
CA ALA A 201 -10.26 7.44 -8.84
C ALA A 201 -10.61 7.19 -10.32
N ARG A 202 -9.91 6.27 -10.98
CA ARG A 202 -10.21 5.88 -12.36
C ARG A 202 -11.57 5.20 -12.50
N ILE A 203 -11.91 4.30 -11.59
CA ILE A 203 -13.21 3.63 -11.51
C ILE A 203 -14.32 4.67 -11.34
N ASP A 204 -14.16 5.60 -10.40
CA ASP A 204 -15.16 6.63 -10.12
C ASP A 204 -15.39 7.53 -11.34
N LYS A 205 -14.31 7.95 -12.01
CA LYS A 205 -14.40 8.69 -13.27
C LYS A 205 -15.11 7.91 -14.37
N ALA A 206 -14.84 6.61 -14.50
CA ALA A 206 -15.48 5.76 -15.51
C ALA A 206 -16.98 5.57 -15.22
N ALA A 207 -17.35 5.36 -13.96
CA ALA A 207 -18.74 5.24 -13.53
C ALA A 207 -19.52 6.55 -13.77
N ALA A 208 -18.96 7.70 -13.41
CA ALA A 208 -19.56 9.01 -13.67
C ALA A 208 -19.75 9.28 -15.17
N ALA A 209 -18.74 8.98 -15.99
CA ALA A 209 -18.83 9.13 -17.44
C ALA A 209 -19.89 8.22 -18.08
N ALA A 210 -20.11 7.01 -17.53
CA ALA A 210 -21.17 6.13 -17.96
C ALA A 210 -22.56 6.65 -17.55
N ALA A 211 -22.70 7.17 -16.34
CA ALA A 211 -23.94 7.76 -15.85
C ALA A 211 -24.36 8.99 -16.67
N ASN A 212 -23.41 9.88 -17.00
CA ASN A 212 -23.68 11.07 -17.82
C ASN A 212 -24.10 10.70 -19.25
N ARG A 213 -23.43 9.72 -19.87
CA ARG A 213 -23.82 9.21 -21.20
C ARG A 213 -25.20 8.56 -21.23
N ARG A 214 -25.75 8.10 -20.11
CA ARG A 214 -27.14 7.62 -20.05
C ARG A 214 -28.16 8.76 -19.97
N LYS A 215 -27.79 9.89 -19.36
CA LYS A 215 -28.66 11.07 -19.22
C LYS A 215 -28.76 11.88 -20.53
N ASP A 216 -27.66 12.05 -21.24
CA ASP A 216 -27.60 12.89 -22.44
C ASP A 216 -28.54 12.44 -23.60
N PRO A 217 -28.66 11.14 -23.94
CA PRO A 217 -29.60 10.66 -24.95
C PRO A 217 -31.07 10.89 -24.55
N ASN A 218 -31.40 10.68 -23.27
CA ASN A 218 -32.75 10.94 -22.76
C ASN A 218 -33.07 12.43 -22.80
N ASN A 219 -32.14 13.29 -22.36
CA ASN A 219 -32.33 14.73 -22.37
C ASN A 219 -32.46 15.28 -23.80
N ARG A 220 -31.67 14.77 -24.75
CA ARG A 220 -31.74 15.21 -26.15
C ARG A 220 -33.03 14.75 -26.83
N ALA A 221 -33.48 13.53 -26.54
CA ALA A 221 -34.75 13.02 -27.04
C ALA A 221 -35.96 13.74 -26.41
N GLU A 222 -35.93 14.03 -25.11
CA GLU A 222 -36.96 14.83 -24.44
C GLU A 222 -36.97 16.29 -24.92
N ALA A 223 -35.79 16.91 -25.09
CA ALA A 223 -35.67 18.25 -25.66
C ALA A 223 -36.20 18.31 -27.10
N ALA A 224 -35.91 17.30 -27.93
CA ALA A 224 -36.45 17.19 -29.27
C ALA A 224 -37.98 17.01 -29.26
N ARG A 225 -38.52 16.17 -28.36
CA ARG A 225 -39.98 16.01 -28.19
C ARG A 225 -40.66 17.28 -27.67
N ALA A 226 -39.98 18.06 -26.83
CA ALA A 226 -40.48 19.35 -26.36
C ALA A 226 -40.49 20.40 -27.48
N GLN A 227 -39.43 20.48 -28.28
CA GLN A 227 -39.36 21.36 -29.46
C GLN A 227 -40.41 20.99 -30.52
N LEU A 228 -40.61 19.71 -30.80
CA LEU A 228 -41.61 19.27 -31.77
C LEU A 228 -43.04 19.61 -31.32
N ARG A 229 -43.34 19.50 -30.02
CA ARG A 229 -44.61 19.98 -29.45
C ARG A 229 -44.78 21.50 -29.56
N ASP A 230 -43.71 22.27 -29.33
CA ASP A 230 -43.71 23.73 -29.48
C ASP A 230 -43.95 24.16 -30.94
N LEU A 231 -43.48 23.35 -31.90
CA LEU A 231 -43.72 23.52 -33.33
C LEU A 231 -45.11 23.00 -33.80
N GLY A 232 -45.95 22.52 -32.88
CA GLY A 232 -47.30 22.02 -33.19
C GLY A 232 -47.33 20.64 -33.86
N VAL A 233 -46.23 19.89 -33.79
CA VAL A 233 -46.16 18.50 -34.28
C VAL A 233 -46.52 17.56 -33.13
N ASP A 234 -47.62 16.83 -33.28
CA ASP A 234 -48.04 15.81 -32.31
C ASP A 234 -47.19 14.54 -32.44
N ILE A 235 -46.69 14.05 -31.30
CA ILE A 235 -45.76 12.90 -31.15
C ILE A 235 -45.98 12.20 -29.82
#